data_AF-A0A2E0F5D8-F1
#
_entry.id   AF-A0A2E0F5D8-F1
#
_cell.length_a   1.000
_cell.length_b   1.000
_cell.length_c   1.000
_cell.angle_alpha   90.00
_cell.angle_beta   90.00
_cell.angle_gamma   90.00
#
_symmetry.space_group_name_H-M   'P 1'
#
loop_
_entity.id
_entity.type
_entity.pdbx_description
1 polymer ?
#
loop_
_entity_poly.entity_id
_entity_poly.type
_entity_poly.pdbx_seq_one_letter_code
_entity_poly.pdbx_strand_id
1 'polypeptide(L)'
;SLEVSVVGRSLGRIVGKHILNKHPYLNQIHGYQINDFGSIVAAASLAHDIGNPPFGHSGESAIGDFYKIGDGLEYKSQLTDLQYNDLCTFEGNANGFKILTESKPGSPGGLRLSYATLGAFTKYPKSSLPHKPTKHIKDKKYGYFSSQSDFFDEVATELGLKSSDNQFSRHPLTYLVEAADDICYTLIDFEDGINLDWIPEEFALEFLVKLVSESIDRKKYNSMGLKSQRIAYLRALAINTLINEAVNIFIENEDKILKGELETSLMSLSKYKSQMESIIEISIDKVYKSKEVIEKELTGYKVLNFLLKTFTSSVINWREDKVSAFDELALECIPKEYLNKDTDLYSSLLDVSCFIASLTDGLALEWYKKLS
;
A
#
# COMPACT_ATOMS: atom_id res chain seq x y z
N SER A 1 1.23 1.64 -9.23
CA SER A 1 -0.08 0.94 -9.24
C SER A 1 -0.51 0.32 -10.56
N LEU A 2 -0.53 1.02 -11.70
CA LEU A 2 -1.02 0.41 -12.95
C LEU A 2 -0.19 -0.81 -13.39
N GLU A 3 1.15 -0.71 -13.34
CA GLU A 3 2.04 -1.82 -13.69
C GLU A 3 1.89 -2.99 -12.70
N VAL A 4 1.80 -2.70 -11.40
CA VAL A 4 1.49 -3.68 -10.34
C VAL A 4 0.18 -4.41 -10.64
N SER A 5 -0.86 -3.71 -11.08
CA SER A 5 -2.15 -4.32 -11.48
C SER A 5 -2.01 -5.28 -12.66
N VAL A 6 -1.15 -4.98 -13.63
CA VAL A 6 -0.90 -5.85 -14.80
C VAL A 6 -0.11 -7.10 -14.40
N VAL A 7 0.93 -6.94 -13.57
CA VAL A 7 1.70 -8.05 -13.00
C VAL A 7 0.78 -8.93 -12.13
N GLY A 8 0.01 -8.32 -11.23
CA GLY A 8 -0.97 -8.98 -10.38
C GLY A 8 -2.03 -9.74 -11.16
N ARG A 9 -2.54 -9.17 -12.27
CA ARG A 9 -3.46 -9.88 -13.18
C ARG A 9 -2.86 -11.15 -13.75
N SER A 10 -1.58 -11.07 -14.13
CA SER A 10 -0.86 -12.20 -14.72
C SER A 10 -0.64 -13.30 -13.68
N LEU A 11 -0.18 -12.93 -12.48
CA LEU A 11 -0.06 -13.83 -11.33
C LEU A 11 -1.40 -14.52 -11.02
N GLY A 12 -2.47 -13.74 -10.85
CA GLY A 12 -3.81 -14.24 -10.54
C GLY A 12 -4.35 -15.19 -11.62
N ARG A 13 -4.13 -14.91 -12.91
CA ARG A 13 -4.53 -15.82 -14.00
C ARG A 13 -3.76 -17.14 -13.98
N ILE A 14 -2.43 -17.08 -13.82
CA ILE A 14 -1.61 -18.29 -13.87
C ILE A 14 -1.91 -19.19 -12.65
N VAL A 15 -1.98 -18.59 -11.45
CA VAL A 15 -2.37 -19.30 -10.23
C VAL A 15 -3.81 -19.80 -10.32
N GLY A 16 -4.76 -18.98 -10.78
CA GLY A 16 -6.16 -19.37 -10.95
C GLY A 16 -6.32 -20.59 -11.84
N LYS A 17 -5.54 -20.69 -12.94
CA LYS A 17 -5.50 -21.90 -13.77
C LYS A 17 -5.04 -23.14 -12.98
N HIS A 18 -4.01 -23.01 -12.15
CA HIS A 18 -3.54 -24.10 -11.31
C HIS A 18 -4.60 -24.51 -10.28
N ILE A 19 -5.17 -23.54 -9.56
CA ILE A 19 -6.20 -23.75 -8.54
C ILE A 19 -7.42 -24.47 -9.13
N LEU A 20 -7.91 -24.04 -10.29
CA LEU A 20 -9.06 -24.70 -10.94
C LEU A 20 -8.74 -26.12 -11.43
N ASN A 21 -7.48 -26.43 -11.74
CA ASN A 21 -7.07 -27.79 -12.08
C ASN A 21 -6.94 -28.68 -10.84
N LYS A 22 -6.40 -28.15 -9.73
CA LYS A 22 -6.25 -28.88 -8.46
C LYS A 22 -7.58 -29.05 -7.72
N HIS A 23 -8.47 -28.07 -7.83
CA HIS A 23 -9.80 -28.01 -7.19
C HIS A 23 -10.92 -27.84 -8.25
N PRO A 24 -11.22 -28.87 -9.07
CA PRO A 24 -12.15 -28.74 -10.21
C PRO A 24 -13.57 -28.31 -9.82
N TYR A 25 -13.99 -28.59 -8.59
CA TYR A 25 -15.33 -28.23 -8.09
C TYR A 25 -15.57 -26.71 -8.09
N LEU A 26 -14.51 -25.89 -7.95
CA LEU A 26 -14.62 -24.42 -8.01
C LEU A 26 -15.14 -23.95 -9.38
N ASN A 27 -14.73 -24.60 -10.47
CA ASN A 27 -15.24 -24.29 -11.80
C ASN A 27 -16.54 -25.06 -12.09
N GLN A 28 -16.56 -26.38 -11.85
CA GLN A 28 -17.66 -27.26 -12.26
C GLN A 28 -18.96 -27.01 -11.49
N ILE A 29 -18.87 -26.61 -10.22
CA ILE A 29 -20.03 -26.38 -9.35
C ILE A 29 -20.28 -24.88 -9.17
N HIS A 30 -19.24 -24.11 -8.85
CA HIS A 30 -19.37 -22.69 -8.52
C HIS A 30 -19.13 -21.73 -9.70
N GLY A 31 -18.70 -22.24 -10.86
CA GLY A 31 -18.57 -21.46 -12.08
C GLY A 31 -17.35 -20.54 -12.15
N TYR A 32 -16.42 -20.60 -11.19
CA TYR A 32 -15.23 -19.74 -11.18
C TYR A 32 -14.36 -19.98 -12.41
N GLN A 33 -13.92 -18.89 -13.04
CA GLN A 33 -13.05 -18.87 -14.20
C GLN A 33 -11.66 -18.36 -13.85
N ILE A 34 -10.68 -18.71 -14.69
CA ILE A 34 -9.28 -18.26 -14.56
C ILE A 34 -9.18 -16.73 -14.44
N ASN A 35 -10.03 -16.00 -15.17
CA ASN A 35 -10.04 -14.55 -15.18
C ASN A 35 -10.55 -13.91 -13.89
N ASP A 36 -11.30 -14.64 -13.05
CA ASP A 36 -11.86 -14.09 -11.81
C ASP A 36 -10.73 -13.82 -10.81
N PHE A 37 -9.83 -14.80 -10.64
CA PHE A 37 -8.61 -14.67 -9.84
C PHE A 37 -7.74 -13.51 -10.34
N GLY A 38 -7.54 -13.42 -11.66
CA GLY A 38 -6.81 -12.32 -12.28
C GLY A 38 -7.45 -10.95 -12.00
N SER A 39 -8.78 -10.86 -12.01
CA SER A 39 -9.52 -9.61 -11.77
C SER A 39 -9.43 -9.17 -10.31
N ILE A 40 -9.56 -10.12 -9.36
CA ILE A 40 -9.44 -9.84 -7.92
C ILE A 40 -8.03 -9.30 -7.61
N VAL A 41 -6.99 -10.01 -8.03
CA VAL A 41 -5.60 -9.59 -7.77
C VAL A 41 -5.32 -8.27 -8.47
N ALA A 42 -5.76 -8.09 -9.72
CA ALA A 42 -5.54 -6.85 -10.46
C ALA A 42 -6.21 -5.63 -9.80
N ALA A 43 -7.44 -5.79 -9.29
CA ALA A 43 -8.18 -4.72 -8.63
C ALA A 43 -7.53 -4.35 -7.29
N ALA A 44 -7.18 -5.34 -6.46
CA ALA A 44 -6.47 -5.11 -5.20
C ALA A 44 -5.09 -4.48 -5.44
N SER A 45 -4.33 -4.97 -6.43
CA SER A 45 -3.05 -4.39 -6.85
C SER A 45 -3.18 -3.00 -7.45
N LEU A 46 -4.33 -2.61 -8.02
CA LEU A 46 -4.52 -1.23 -8.47
C LEU A 46 -4.72 -0.28 -7.28
N ALA A 47 -5.43 -0.76 -6.25
CA ALA A 47 -5.77 0.04 -5.09
C ALA A 47 -4.68 0.07 -4.00
N HIS A 48 -3.65 -0.79 -4.05
CA HIS A 48 -2.72 -1.01 -2.92
C HIS A 48 -2.11 0.26 -2.29
N ASP A 49 -1.84 1.29 -3.09
CA ASP A 49 -1.25 2.57 -2.65
C ASP A 49 -2.24 3.74 -2.56
N ILE A 50 -3.56 3.49 -2.69
CA ILE A 50 -4.58 4.55 -2.74
C ILE A 50 -4.65 5.38 -1.45
N GLY A 51 -4.20 4.83 -0.32
CA GLY A 51 -4.20 5.49 0.97
C GLY A 51 -2.90 6.16 1.38
N ASN A 52 -1.86 6.13 0.52
CA ASN A 52 -0.58 6.75 0.87
C ASN A 52 -0.69 8.28 0.86
N PRO A 53 -0.14 8.97 1.87
CA PRO A 53 -0.14 10.42 1.93
C PRO A 53 0.81 11.06 0.90
N PRO A 54 0.71 12.39 0.68
CA PRO A 54 1.75 13.14 -0.02
C PRO A 54 3.14 12.79 0.52
N PHE A 55 4.14 12.73 -0.36
CA PHE A 55 5.52 12.39 0.00
C PHE A 55 5.69 10.96 0.59
N GLY A 56 4.74 10.05 0.35
CA GLY A 56 4.87 8.61 0.63
C GLY A 56 5.15 8.29 2.10
N HIS A 57 6.13 7.42 2.37
CA HIS A 57 6.49 7.00 3.74
C HIS A 57 6.91 8.18 4.65
N SER A 58 7.52 9.21 4.07
CA SER A 58 7.86 10.42 4.83
C SER A 58 6.61 11.22 5.21
N GLY A 59 5.54 11.13 4.42
CA GLY A 59 4.22 11.64 4.79
C GLY A 59 3.55 10.85 5.90
N GLU A 60 3.60 9.51 5.88
CA GLU A 60 3.10 8.66 6.97
C GLU A 60 3.80 9.01 8.28
N SER A 61 5.13 9.16 8.22
CA SER A 61 5.96 9.55 9.36
C SER A 61 5.61 10.94 9.87
N ALA A 62 5.41 11.93 8.98
CA ALA A 62 5.02 13.28 9.37
C ALA A 62 3.65 13.32 10.08
N ILE A 63 2.66 12.59 9.57
CA ILE A 63 1.34 12.48 10.21
C ILE A 63 1.48 11.81 11.58
N GLY A 64 2.20 10.69 11.66
CA GLY A 64 2.41 9.99 12.91
C GLY A 64 3.14 10.81 13.97
N ASP A 65 4.19 11.53 13.56
CA ASP A 65 5.01 12.35 14.45
C ASP A 65 4.28 13.61 14.93
N PHE A 66 3.37 14.17 14.13
CA PHE A 66 2.46 15.24 14.58
C PHE A 66 1.72 14.84 15.85
N TYR A 67 1.24 13.60 15.94
CA TYR A 67 0.58 13.10 17.15
C TYR A 67 1.55 12.64 18.23
N LYS A 68 2.67 11.99 17.88
CA LYS A 68 3.63 11.42 18.87
C LYS A 68 4.41 12.49 19.63
N ILE A 69 4.90 13.51 18.93
CA ILE A 69 5.85 14.51 19.45
C ILE A 69 5.50 15.95 19.09
N GLY A 70 4.55 16.16 18.18
CA GLY A 70 4.08 17.47 17.76
C GLY A 70 2.86 17.97 18.54
N ASP A 71 2.14 18.91 17.95
CA ASP A 71 0.99 19.57 18.57
C ASP A 71 -0.17 18.60 18.87
N GLY A 72 -0.30 17.51 18.09
CA GLY A 72 -1.33 16.49 18.29
C GLY A 72 -1.16 15.65 19.57
N LEU A 73 -0.04 15.80 20.29
CA LEU A 73 0.21 15.13 21.57
C LEU A 73 -0.84 15.49 22.64
N GLU A 74 -1.44 16.68 22.56
CA GLU A 74 -2.45 17.14 23.51
C GLU A 74 -3.71 16.26 23.54
N TYR A 75 -4.01 15.56 22.44
CA TYR A 75 -5.20 14.71 22.33
C TYR A 75 -5.02 13.34 22.97
N LYS A 76 -3.78 12.97 23.34
CA LYS A 76 -3.45 11.63 23.87
C LYS A 76 -4.31 11.22 25.06
N SER A 77 -4.53 12.13 26.02
CA SER A 77 -5.27 11.83 27.25
C SER A 77 -6.79 11.68 27.04
N GLN A 78 -7.29 12.01 25.85
CA GLN A 78 -8.70 11.99 25.50
C GLN A 78 -9.09 10.78 24.64
N LEU A 79 -8.10 9.98 24.24
CA LEU A 79 -8.27 8.85 23.33
C LEU A 79 -7.88 7.54 24.02
N THR A 80 -8.44 6.43 23.54
CA THR A 80 -7.95 5.11 23.94
C THR A 80 -6.56 4.86 23.36
N ASP A 81 -5.79 3.95 23.96
CA ASP A 81 -4.46 3.57 23.46
C ASP A 81 -4.50 3.11 22.00
N LEU A 82 -5.55 2.38 21.60
CA LEU A 82 -5.73 1.92 20.22
C LEU A 82 -5.97 3.08 19.25
N GLN A 83 -6.92 3.96 19.58
CA GLN A 83 -7.25 5.13 18.76
C GLN A 83 -6.07 6.08 18.59
N TYR A 84 -5.36 6.37 19.68
CA TYR A 84 -4.19 7.24 19.61
C TYR A 84 -3.03 6.57 18.85
N ASN A 85 -2.89 5.24 18.96
CA ASN A 85 -1.89 4.51 18.19
C ASN A 85 -2.18 4.49 16.68
N ASP A 86 -3.45 4.41 16.26
CA ASP A 86 -3.83 4.58 14.85
C ASP A 86 -3.30 5.92 14.29
N LEU A 87 -3.48 7.01 15.05
CA LEU A 87 -3.00 8.34 14.67
C LEU A 87 -1.47 8.43 14.67
N CYS A 88 -0.82 7.94 15.73
CA CYS A 88 0.63 7.97 15.90
C CYS A 88 1.39 7.11 14.88
N THR A 89 0.77 6.02 14.43
CA THR A 89 1.38 5.08 13.49
C THR A 89 0.61 5.04 12.18
N PHE A 90 0.07 6.18 11.75
CA PHE A 90 -0.72 6.31 10.52
C PHE A 90 -0.11 5.51 9.36
N GLU A 91 -0.93 4.68 8.72
CA GLU A 91 -0.48 3.67 7.75
C GLU A 91 -1.36 3.69 6.51
N GLY A 92 -0.74 3.76 5.34
CA GLY A 92 -1.41 3.93 4.05
C GLY A 92 -2.29 2.77 3.63
N ASN A 93 -2.00 1.52 4.03
CA ASN A 93 -2.88 0.37 3.80
C ASN A 93 -4.17 0.50 4.65
N ALA A 94 -4.05 0.95 5.90
CA ALA A 94 -5.22 1.20 6.75
C ALA A 94 -6.09 2.36 6.23
N ASN A 95 -5.44 3.45 5.80
CA ASN A 95 -6.14 4.55 5.14
C ASN A 95 -6.75 4.12 3.80
N GLY A 96 -6.07 3.27 3.04
CA GLY A 96 -6.58 2.71 1.81
C GLY A 96 -7.83 1.88 2.07
N PHE A 97 -7.84 1.04 3.12
CA PHE A 97 -9.05 0.31 3.50
C PHE A 97 -10.20 1.26 3.84
N LYS A 98 -9.95 2.30 4.66
CA LYS A 98 -10.94 3.37 4.93
C LYS A 98 -11.49 3.98 3.65
N ILE A 99 -10.63 4.45 2.73
CA ILE A 99 -11.06 5.07 1.47
C ILE A 99 -11.98 4.14 0.65
N LEU A 100 -11.66 2.84 0.60
CA LEU A 100 -12.44 1.86 -0.17
C LEU A 100 -13.80 1.55 0.44
N THR A 101 -13.95 1.69 1.77
CA THR A 101 -15.11 1.18 2.52
C THR A 101 -15.94 2.25 3.23
N GLU A 102 -15.40 3.46 3.41
CA GLU A 102 -16.01 4.52 4.21
C GLU A 102 -17.38 4.93 3.64
N SER A 103 -18.38 4.98 4.52
CA SER A 103 -19.71 5.42 4.14
C SER A 103 -19.75 6.94 4.12
N LYS A 104 -20.18 7.51 2.99
CA LYS A 104 -20.37 8.96 2.85
C LYS A 104 -21.85 9.29 2.70
N PRO A 105 -22.30 10.52 3.07
CA PRO A 105 -23.67 10.95 2.78
C PRO A 105 -24.02 10.76 1.30
N GLY A 106 -25.05 9.96 1.02
CA GLY A 106 -25.47 9.61 -0.34
C GLY A 106 -24.68 8.47 -1.02
N SER A 107 -23.64 7.93 -0.37
CA SER A 107 -22.84 6.80 -0.87
C SER A 107 -22.42 5.87 0.29
N PRO A 108 -23.35 5.06 0.84
CA PRO A 108 -23.03 4.09 1.88
C PRO A 108 -22.16 2.94 1.35
N GLY A 109 -21.21 2.48 2.16
CA GLY A 109 -20.32 1.36 1.87
C GLY A 109 -19.15 1.66 0.93
N GLY A 110 -18.77 2.93 0.77
CA GLY A 110 -17.64 3.36 -0.06
C GLY A 110 -17.79 2.93 -1.52
N LEU A 111 -16.76 2.29 -2.07
CA LEU A 111 -16.76 1.77 -3.44
C LEU A 111 -17.53 0.46 -3.61
N ARG A 112 -17.99 -0.16 -2.50
CA ARG A 112 -18.76 -1.42 -2.49
C ARG A 112 -18.09 -2.54 -3.30
N LEU A 113 -16.78 -2.67 -3.13
CA LEU A 113 -15.99 -3.72 -3.78
C LEU A 113 -16.38 -5.10 -3.25
N SER A 114 -16.14 -6.14 -4.05
CA SER A 114 -16.33 -7.51 -3.59
C SER A 114 -15.42 -7.81 -2.41
N TYR A 115 -15.91 -8.61 -1.45
CA TYR A 115 -15.11 -8.97 -0.28
C TYR A 115 -13.83 -9.70 -0.65
N ALA A 116 -13.84 -10.54 -1.69
CA ALA A 116 -12.61 -11.18 -2.18
C ALA A 116 -11.54 -10.14 -2.59
N THR A 117 -11.96 -9.01 -3.17
CA THR A 117 -11.05 -7.90 -3.50
C THR A 117 -10.56 -7.20 -2.25
N LEU A 118 -11.44 -6.92 -1.28
CA LEU A 118 -11.06 -6.30 0.00
C LEU A 118 -10.10 -7.19 0.80
N GLY A 119 -10.38 -8.50 0.89
CA GLY A 119 -9.49 -9.46 1.53
C GLY A 119 -8.13 -9.55 0.84
N ALA A 120 -8.09 -9.58 -0.49
CA ALA A 120 -6.84 -9.56 -1.26
C ALA A 120 -6.06 -8.23 -1.08
N PHE A 121 -6.78 -7.12 -0.94
CA PHE A 121 -6.20 -5.79 -0.69
C PHE A 121 -5.58 -5.70 0.72
N THR A 122 -6.21 -6.26 1.74
CA THR A 122 -5.74 -6.16 3.13
C THR A 122 -4.48 -6.98 3.37
N LYS A 123 -3.31 -6.38 3.14
CA LYS A 123 -1.98 -6.97 3.37
C LYS A 123 -1.80 -7.44 4.81
N TYR A 124 -2.29 -6.65 5.76
CA TYR A 124 -2.10 -6.84 7.20
C TYR A 124 -3.47 -6.90 7.89
N PRO A 125 -4.11 -8.07 8.00
CA PRO A 125 -5.45 -8.22 8.56
C PRO A 125 -5.43 -8.11 10.10
N LYS A 126 -5.10 -6.92 10.60
CA LYS A 126 -5.04 -6.62 12.04
C LYS A 126 -5.18 -5.12 12.30
N SER A 127 -5.51 -4.80 13.55
CA SER A 127 -5.48 -3.46 14.13
C SER A 127 -4.05 -2.97 14.41
N SER A 128 -3.90 -1.67 14.67
CA SER A 128 -2.61 -1.04 14.95
C SER A 128 -1.94 -1.53 16.24
N LEU A 129 -2.73 -2.01 17.21
CA LEU A 129 -2.26 -2.74 18.38
C LEU A 129 -2.73 -4.22 18.36
N PRO A 130 -1.93 -5.15 18.90
CA PRO A 130 -0.55 -4.95 19.38
C PRO A 130 0.43 -4.69 18.23
N HIS A 131 1.49 -3.90 18.49
CA HIS A 131 2.50 -3.59 17.49
C HIS A 131 3.38 -4.82 17.20
N LYS A 132 3.37 -5.32 15.96
CA LYS A 132 4.19 -6.45 15.47
C LYS A 132 4.36 -7.60 16.50
N PRO A 133 3.25 -8.21 16.98
CA PRO A 133 3.26 -9.19 18.06
C PRO A 133 4.00 -10.48 17.69
N THR A 134 4.11 -10.79 16.40
CA THR A 134 4.82 -11.95 15.89
C THR A 134 5.72 -11.56 14.71
N LYS A 135 6.57 -12.49 14.28
CA LYS A 135 7.39 -12.34 13.07
C LYS A 135 6.62 -12.67 11.78
N HIS A 136 5.37 -13.12 11.89
CA HIS A 136 4.56 -13.46 10.73
C HIS A 136 4.31 -12.20 9.88
N ILE A 137 4.36 -12.35 8.56
CA ILE A 137 4.18 -11.25 7.60
C ILE A 137 2.88 -10.47 7.78
N LYS A 138 1.80 -11.12 8.24
CA LYS A 138 0.51 -10.47 8.53
C LYS A 138 0.60 -9.43 9.65
N ASP A 139 1.59 -9.58 10.52
CA ASP A 139 1.84 -8.73 11.69
C ASP A 139 2.84 -7.59 11.42
N LYS A 140 3.41 -7.51 10.20
CA LYS A 140 4.49 -6.54 9.86
C LYS A 140 4.06 -5.08 10.02
N LYS A 141 2.81 -4.75 9.69
CA LYS A 141 2.15 -3.45 9.90
C LYS A 141 0.68 -3.72 10.31
N TYR A 142 -0.25 -2.82 10.05
CA TYR A 142 -1.69 -3.04 10.23
C TYR A 142 -2.46 -2.54 9.01
N GLY A 143 -3.71 -2.97 8.82
CA GLY A 143 -4.42 -2.82 7.55
C GLY A 143 -5.81 -2.20 7.66
N TYR A 144 -6.24 -1.82 8.85
CA TYR A 144 -7.46 -1.06 9.07
C TYR A 144 -7.34 -0.26 10.37
N PHE A 145 -7.97 0.91 10.41
CA PHE A 145 -8.11 1.72 11.61
C PHE A 145 -9.19 1.14 12.53
N SER A 146 -9.19 1.53 13.80
CA SER A 146 -10.22 1.12 14.76
C SER A 146 -11.63 1.51 14.32
N SER A 147 -11.82 2.63 13.61
CA SER A 147 -13.08 3.03 12.98
C SER A 147 -13.58 2.06 11.89
N GLN A 148 -12.70 1.27 11.30
CA GLN A 148 -13.02 0.27 10.27
C GLN A 148 -13.04 -1.17 10.81
N SER A 149 -12.83 -1.35 12.11
CA SER A 149 -12.70 -2.69 12.72
C SER A 149 -13.95 -3.56 12.52
N ASP A 150 -15.15 -3.03 12.78
CA ASP A 150 -16.41 -3.77 12.62
C ASP A 150 -16.63 -4.24 11.18
N PHE A 151 -16.39 -3.35 10.20
CA PHE A 151 -16.56 -3.71 8.79
C PHE A 151 -15.49 -4.70 8.32
N PHE A 152 -14.26 -4.60 8.84
CA PHE A 152 -13.25 -5.60 8.54
C PHE A 152 -13.61 -6.97 9.14
N ASP A 153 -14.19 -7.02 10.35
CA ASP A 153 -14.66 -8.26 10.97
C ASP A 153 -15.75 -8.94 10.12
N GLU A 154 -16.67 -8.17 9.56
CA GLU A 154 -17.68 -8.64 8.60
C GLU A 154 -17.02 -9.27 7.36
N VAL A 155 -16.10 -8.55 6.71
CA VAL A 155 -15.35 -9.04 5.53
C VAL A 155 -14.58 -10.31 5.87
N ALA A 156 -13.87 -10.33 6.99
CA ALA A 156 -13.06 -11.47 7.40
C ALA A 156 -13.91 -12.69 7.78
N THR A 157 -15.09 -12.48 8.36
CA THR A 157 -16.03 -13.55 8.70
C THR A 157 -16.60 -14.20 7.44
N GLU A 158 -17.08 -13.40 6.48
CA GLU A 158 -17.62 -13.90 5.20
C GLU A 158 -16.56 -14.65 4.39
N LEU A 159 -15.30 -14.20 4.41
CA LEU A 159 -14.19 -14.88 3.73
C LEU A 159 -13.64 -16.09 4.50
N GLY A 160 -14.15 -16.39 5.69
CA GLY A 160 -13.65 -17.48 6.54
C GLY A 160 -12.22 -17.27 7.04
N LEU A 161 -11.78 -16.01 7.18
CA LEU A 161 -10.42 -15.64 7.62
C LEU A 161 -10.30 -15.50 9.14
N LYS A 162 -11.41 -15.37 9.86
CA LYS A 162 -11.45 -15.19 11.31
C LYS A 162 -11.23 -16.52 12.03
N SER A 163 -10.12 -16.66 12.76
CA SER A 163 -9.82 -17.85 13.57
C SER A 163 -10.31 -17.71 15.02
N SER A 164 -10.29 -16.50 15.55
CA SER A 164 -10.86 -16.12 16.85
C SER A 164 -11.14 -14.62 16.87
N ASP A 165 -11.66 -14.08 17.98
CA ASP A 165 -11.84 -12.64 18.13
C ASP A 165 -10.53 -11.89 17.90
N ASN A 166 -10.57 -10.90 17.00
CA ASN A 166 -9.44 -10.07 16.59
C ASN A 166 -8.21 -10.86 16.08
N GLN A 167 -8.38 -12.10 15.61
CA GLN A 167 -7.33 -12.87 14.96
C GLN A 167 -7.79 -13.33 13.58
N PHE A 168 -7.07 -12.84 12.58
CA PHE A 168 -7.40 -13.06 11.19
C PHE A 168 -6.20 -13.64 10.44
N SER A 169 -6.49 -14.54 9.50
CA SER A 169 -5.53 -15.01 8.51
C SER A 169 -5.51 -14.07 7.31
N ARG A 170 -4.39 -14.03 6.58
CA ARG A 170 -4.35 -13.32 5.29
C ARG A 170 -5.22 -14.05 4.30
N HIS A 171 -5.89 -13.29 3.43
CA HIS A 171 -6.52 -13.88 2.27
C HIS A 171 -5.42 -14.48 1.36
N PRO A 172 -5.60 -15.69 0.77
CA PRO A 172 -4.56 -16.33 -0.05
C PRO A 172 -4.05 -15.44 -1.19
N LEU A 173 -4.96 -14.74 -1.88
CA LEU A 173 -4.58 -13.88 -3.02
C LEU A 173 -3.79 -12.63 -2.62
N THR A 174 -3.76 -12.25 -1.34
CA THR A 174 -2.94 -11.14 -0.83
C THR A 174 -1.45 -11.40 -1.08
N TYR A 175 -1.00 -12.66 -1.02
CA TYR A 175 0.39 -13.02 -1.33
C TYR A 175 0.76 -12.72 -2.79
N LEU A 176 -0.20 -12.80 -3.71
CA LEU A 176 0.02 -12.43 -5.11
C LEU A 176 0.02 -10.92 -5.31
N VAL A 177 -0.82 -10.19 -4.59
CA VAL A 177 -0.82 -8.71 -4.58
C VAL A 177 0.53 -8.20 -4.08
N GLU A 178 1.01 -8.73 -2.96
CA GLU A 178 2.33 -8.37 -2.39
C GLU A 178 3.49 -8.78 -3.29
N ALA A 179 3.44 -9.97 -3.93
CA ALA A 179 4.47 -10.36 -4.89
C ALA A 179 4.49 -9.47 -6.15
N ALA A 180 3.32 -9.07 -6.66
CA ALA A 180 3.25 -8.11 -7.76
C ALA A 180 3.92 -6.79 -7.39
N ASP A 181 3.68 -6.35 -6.17
CA ASP A 181 4.21 -5.11 -5.62
C ASP A 181 5.73 -5.17 -5.47
N ASP A 182 6.23 -6.20 -4.80
CA ASP A 182 7.66 -6.46 -4.61
C ASP A 182 8.41 -6.52 -5.95
N ILE A 183 7.86 -7.22 -6.95
CA ILE A 183 8.46 -7.33 -8.29
C ILE A 183 8.55 -5.96 -8.98
N CYS A 184 7.45 -5.20 -8.93
CA CYS A 184 7.37 -3.90 -9.57
C CYS A 184 8.31 -2.89 -8.92
N TYR A 185 8.24 -2.72 -7.59
CA TYR A 185 9.12 -1.80 -6.86
C TYR A 185 10.60 -2.16 -7.02
N THR A 186 10.93 -3.45 -7.09
CA THR A 186 12.33 -3.86 -7.32
C THR A 186 12.82 -3.45 -8.71
N LEU A 187 12.04 -3.69 -9.76
CA LEU A 187 12.54 -3.60 -11.13
C LEU A 187 12.27 -2.24 -11.81
N ILE A 188 11.15 -1.60 -11.51
CA ILE A 188 10.74 -0.34 -12.16
C ILE A 188 11.53 0.82 -11.57
N ASP A 189 11.64 0.92 -10.25
CA ASP A 189 12.43 1.97 -9.60
C ASP A 189 13.92 1.88 -9.99
N PHE A 190 14.41 0.66 -10.21
CA PHE A 190 15.74 0.43 -10.77
C PHE A 190 15.87 0.89 -12.22
N GLU A 191 14.87 0.60 -13.07
CA GLU A 191 14.81 1.12 -14.44
C GLU A 191 14.79 2.66 -14.46
N ASP A 192 13.99 3.29 -13.61
CA ASP A 192 13.88 4.74 -13.50
C ASP A 192 15.19 5.36 -13.00
N GLY A 193 15.83 4.76 -12.00
CA GLY A 193 17.16 5.16 -11.55
C GLY A 193 18.21 5.14 -12.67
N ILE A 194 18.16 4.15 -13.57
CA ILE A 194 19.05 4.10 -14.74
C ILE A 194 18.66 5.14 -15.80
N ASN A 195 17.36 5.30 -16.06
CA ASN A 195 16.88 6.26 -17.07
C ASN A 195 17.18 7.71 -16.67
N LEU A 196 17.11 8.03 -15.37
CA LEU A 196 17.47 9.32 -14.77
C LEU A 196 18.98 9.54 -14.60
N ASP A 197 19.81 8.58 -15.02
CA ASP A 197 21.28 8.61 -14.89
C ASP A 197 21.78 8.66 -13.44
N TRP A 198 20.94 8.28 -12.47
CA TRP A 198 21.32 8.11 -11.06
C TRP A 198 22.07 6.80 -10.83
N ILE A 199 21.76 5.80 -11.64
CA ILE A 199 22.45 4.51 -11.71
C ILE A 199 23.09 4.38 -13.11
N PRO A 200 24.42 4.20 -13.21
CA PRO A 200 25.08 3.94 -14.48
C PRO A 200 24.50 2.73 -15.23
N GLU A 201 24.34 2.85 -16.55
CA GLU A 201 23.74 1.80 -17.40
C GLU A 201 24.50 0.47 -17.32
N GLU A 202 25.83 0.50 -17.15
CA GLU A 202 26.64 -0.73 -17.03
C GLU A 202 26.17 -1.67 -15.91
N PHE A 203 25.57 -1.13 -14.85
CA PHE A 203 25.03 -1.92 -13.75
C PHE A 203 23.75 -2.67 -14.13
N ALA A 204 23.04 -2.28 -15.19
CA ALA A 204 21.79 -2.93 -15.58
C ALA A 204 21.98 -4.44 -15.82
N LEU A 205 22.98 -4.82 -16.62
CA LEU A 205 23.27 -6.24 -16.87
C LEU A 205 23.85 -6.92 -15.64
N GLU A 206 24.72 -6.25 -14.88
CA GLU A 206 25.29 -6.80 -13.64
C GLU A 206 24.21 -7.24 -12.66
N PHE A 207 23.22 -6.37 -12.42
CA PHE A 207 22.14 -6.62 -11.47
C PHE A 207 21.00 -7.48 -12.02
N LEU A 208 20.81 -7.55 -13.35
CA LEU A 208 19.72 -8.34 -13.94
C LEU A 208 20.18 -9.69 -14.51
N VAL A 209 21.47 -9.99 -14.58
CA VAL A 209 22.02 -11.17 -15.28
C VAL A 209 21.34 -12.47 -14.86
N LYS A 210 21.14 -12.71 -13.55
CA LYS A 210 20.52 -13.96 -13.06
C LYS A 210 19.03 -14.06 -13.43
N LEU A 211 18.36 -12.94 -13.63
CA LEU A 211 16.94 -12.88 -13.98
C LEU A 211 16.71 -13.06 -15.48
N VAL A 212 17.69 -12.70 -16.31
CA VAL A 212 17.53 -12.66 -17.77
C VAL A 212 18.39 -13.67 -18.53
N SER A 213 19.40 -14.29 -17.91
CA SER A 213 20.41 -15.12 -18.58
C SER A 213 19.85 -16.24 -19.46
N GLU A 214 18.77 -16.89 -19.03
CA GLU A 214 18.13 -17.99 -19.76
C GLU A 214 17.21 -17.53 -20.90
N SER A 215 16.83 -16.24 -20.92
CA SER A 215 15.77 -15.71 -21.80
C SER A 215 16.24 -14.59 -22.72
N ILE A 216 17.43 -14.04 -22.48
CA ILE A 216 17.96 -12.90 -23.23
C ILE A 216 18.42 -13.30 -24.64
N ASP A 217 17.86 -12.63 -25.65
CA ASP A 217 18.40 -12.65 -27.01
C ASP A 217 19.49 -11.59 -27.13
N ARG A 218 20.75 -12.02 -27.08
CA ARG A 218 21.92 -11.12 -27.17
C ARG A 218 21.97 -10.35 -28.48
N LYS A 219 21.53 -10.93 -29.60
CA LYS A 219 21.52 -10.22 -30.90
C LYS A 219 20.50 -9.10 -30.87
N LYS A 220 19.29 -9.39 -30.36
CA LYS A 220 18.24 -8.40 -30.18
C LYS A 220 18.68 -7.27 -29.24
N TYR A 221 19.23 -7.61 -28.07
CA TYR A 221 19.72 -6.63 -27.10
C TYR A 221 20.79 -5.70 -27.71
N ASN A 222 21.81 -6.27 -28.37
CA ASN A 222 22.90 -5.49 -28.97
C ASN A 222 22.45 -4.65 -30.19
N SER A 223 21.33 -5.00 -30.82
CA SER A 223 20.76 -4.22 -31.93
C SER A 223 19.98 -2.98 -31.49
N MET A 224 19.65 -2.86 -30.20
CA MET A 224 18.89 -1.73 -29.67
C MET A 224 19.80 -0.52 -29.47
N GLY A 225 19.53 0.56 -30.21
CA GLY A 225 20.34 1.77 -30.17
C GLY A 225 20.17 2.59 -28.88
N LEU A 226 18.97 2.60 -28.30
CA LEU A 226 18.64 3.45 -27.15
C LEU A 226 18.76 2.71 -25.81
N LYS A 227 19.31 3.39 -24.80
CA LYS A 227 19.37 2.94 -23.40
C LYS A 227 18.00 2.48 -22.90
N SER A 228 16.99 3.34 -23.03
CA SER A 228 15.61 3.04 -22.58
C SER A 228 15.02 1.77 -23.21
N GLN A 229 15.35 1.47 -24.46
CA GLN A 229 14.89 0.23 -25.12
C GLN A 229 15.57 -1.01 -24.53
N ARG A 230 16.88 -0.94 -24.29
CA ARG A 230 17.65 -2.02 -23.67
C ARG A 230 17.15 -2.32 -22.27
N ILE A 231 16.97 -1.29 -21.44
CA ILE A 231 16.50 -1.43 -20.06
C ILE A 231 15.06 -1.97 -20.02
N ALA A 232 14.15 -1.41 -20.81
CA ALA A 232 12.78 -1.91 -20.88
C ALA A 232 12.70 -3.38 -21.32
N TYR A 233 13.59 -3.81 -22.22
CA TYR A 233 13.67 -5.22 -22.62
C TYR A 233 14.17 -6.12 -21.48
N LEU A 234 15.23 -5.71 -20.77
CA LEU A 234 15.72 -6.45 -19.60
C LEU A 234 14.66 -6.52 -18.49
N ARG A 235 13.96 -5.41 -18.21
CA ARG A 235 12.84 -5.39 -17.26
C ARG A 235 11.77 -6.40 -17.66
N ALA A 236 11.33 -6.40 -18.92
CA ALA A 236 10.27 -7.31 -19.35
C ALA A 236 10.64 -8.79 -19.15
N LEU A 237 11.90 -9.16 -19.44
CA LEU A 237 12.40 -10.51 -19.18
C LEU A 237 12.45 -10.81 -17.67
N ALA A 238 12.99 -9.89 -16.87
CA ALA A 238 13.12 -10.05 -15.43
C ALA A 238 11.74 -10.17 -14.74
N ILE A 239 10.77 -9.34 -15.11
CA ILE A 239 9.38 -9.43 -14.62
C ILE A 239 8.80 -10.81 -14.95
N ASN A 240 8.95 -11.29 -16.18
CA ASN A 240 8.43 -12.60 -16.56
C ASN A 240 9.08 -13.73 -15.76
N THR A 241 10.40 -13.67 -15.53
CA THR A 241 11.11 -14.63 -14.68
C THR A 241 10.56 -14.63 -13.25
N LEU A 242 10.41 -13.45 -12.63
CA LEU A 242 9.92 -13.34 -11.26
C LEU A 242 8.43 -13.69 -11.11
N ILE A 243 7.60 -13.42 -12.11
CA ILE A 243 6.20 -13.87 -12.14
C ILE A 243 6.13 -15.39 -12.06
N ASN A 244 6.91 -16.10 -12.91
CA ASN A 244 6.90 -17.55 -12.92
C ASN A 244 7.45 -18.14 -11.61
N GLU A 245 8.48 -17.53 -11.04
CA GLU A 245 9.02 -17.91 -9.73
C GLU A 245 7.96 -17.74 -8.62
N ALA A 246 7.28 -16.58 -8.55
CA ALA A 246 6.24 -16.33 -7.55
C ALA A 246 5.05 -17.29 -7.68
N VAL A 247 4.64 -17.61 -8.92
CA VAL A 247 3.61 -18.62 -9.20
C VAL A 247 4.03 -19.98 -8.64
N ASN A 248 5.26 -20.43 -8.93
CA ASN A 248 5.74 -21.73 -8.46
C ASN A 248 5.78 -21.80 -6.93
N ILE A 249 6.30 -20.75 -6.27
CA ILE A 249 6.33 -20.66 -4.81
C ILE A 249 4.92 -20.70 -4.22
N PHE A 250 3.97 -19.97 -4.82
CA PHE A 250 2.58 -19.99 -4.37
C PHE A 250 1.99 -21.41 -4.45
N ILE A 251 2.18 -22.10 -5.58
CA ILE A 251 1.68 -23.46 -5.81
C ILE A 251 2.29 -24.45 -4.83
N GLU A 252 3.62 -24.40 -4.64
CA GLU A 252 4.34 -25.29 -3.72
C GLU A 252 3.95 -25.07 -2.26
N ASN A 253 3.47 -23.88 -1.90
CA ASN A 253 3.09 -23.51 -0.55
C ASN A 253 1.58 -23.31 -0.36
N GLU A 254 0.74 -23.69 -1.33
CA GLU A 254 -0.71 -23.44 -1.30
C GLU A 254 -1.35 -23.97 -0.02
N ASP A 255 -1.01 -25.19 0.40
CA ASP A 255 -1.58 -25.81 1.59
C ASP A 255 -1.20 -25.04 2.87
N LYS A 256 0.00 -24.46 2.95
CA LYS A 256 0.41 -23.60 4.07
C LYS A 256 -0.30 -22.25 4.02
N ILE A 257 -0.49 -21.68 2.83
CA ILE A 257 -1.21 -20.42 2.64
C ILE A 257 -2.67 -20.57 3.10
N LEU A 258 -3.35 -21.65 2.69
CA LEU A 258 -4.73 -21.92 3.06
C LEU A 258 -4.91 -22.16 4.57
N LYS A 259 -3.90 -22.71 5.24
CA LYS A 259 -3.89 -22.87 6.70
C LYS A 259 -3.45 -21.62 7.47
N GLY A 260 -2.99 -20.58 6.79
CA GLY A 260 -2.43 -19.38 7.42
C GLY A 260 -1.07 -19.62 8.09
N GLU A 261 -0.31 -20.61 7.64
CA GLU A 261 0.99 -21.01 8.21
C GLU A 261 2.19 -20.42 7.45
N LEU A 262 1.97 -19.78 6.28
CA LEU A 262 3.06 -19.16 5.52
C LEU A 262 3.45 -17.81 6.13
N GLU A 263 4.50 -17.82 6.95
CA GLU A 263 4.92 -16.66 7.74
C GLU A 263 5.63 -15.55 6.95
N THR A 264 6.01 -15.78 5.69
CA THR A 264 6.84 -14.84 4.90
C THR A 264 6.23 -14.50 3.53
N SER A 265 6.77 -13.51 2.81
CA SER A 265 6.28 -13.17 1.45
C SER A 265 6.73 -14.24 0.45
N LEU A 266 6.06 -14.33 -0.70
CA LEU A 266 6.49 -15.26 -1.76
C LEU A 266 7.93 -14.94 -2.21
N MET A 267 8.23 -13.66 -2.42
CA MET A 267 9.55 -13.25 -2.90
C MET A 267 10.67 -13.50 -1.88
N SER A 268 10.36 -13.62 -0.59
CA SER A 268 11.34 -14.02 0.44
C SER A 268 11.82 -15.47 0.31
N LEU A 269 11.06 -16.32 -0.40
CA LEU A 269 11.40 -17.72 -0.68
C LEU A 269 12.03 -17.88 -2.08
N SER A 270 12.09 -16.81 -2.86
CA SER A 270 12.64 -16.82 -4.21
C SER A 270 14.11 -17.18 -4.22
N LYS A 271 14.50 -18.03 -5.17
CA LYS A 271 15.93 -18.28 -5.45
C LYS A 271 16.67 -17.03 -5.93
N TYR A 272 15.93 -16.02 -6.38
CA TYR A 272 16.45 -14.72 -6.79
C TYR A 272 16.44 -13.66 -5.69
N LYS A 273 16.07 -14.03 -4.44
CA LYS A 273 15.99 -13.10 -3.30
C LYS A 273 17.23 -12.21 -3.19
N SER A 274 18.43 -12.79 -3.18
CA SER A 274 19.67 -12.00 -3.06
C SER A 274 19.87 -11.03 -4.21
N GLN A 275 19.41 -11.37 -5.41
CA GLN A 275 19.50 -10.46 -6.56
C GLN A 275 18.52 -9.28 -6.40
N MET A 276 17.30 -9.56 -5.94
CA MET A 276 16.31 -8.51 -5.66
C MET A 276 16.78 -7.60 -4.52
N GLU A 277 17.34 -8.17 -3.45
CA GLU A 277 17.91 -7.40 -2.34
C GLU A 277 19.04 -6.47 -2.82
N SER A 278 19.96 -6.96 -3.66
CA SER A 278 21.01 -6.11 -4.24
C SER A 278 20.45 -4.97 -5.10
N ILE A 279 19.40 -5.22 -5.89
CA ILE A 279 18.72 -4.19 -6.68
C ILE A 279 18.07 -3.14 -5.76
N ILE A 280 17.38 -3.58 -4.70
CA ILE A 280 16.77 -2.69 -3.71
C ILE A 280 17.84 -1.86 -3.01
N GLU A 281 18.97 -2.45 -2.63
CA GLU A 281 20.08 -1.76 -1.98
C GLU A 281 20.67 -0.64 -2.83
N ILE A 282 20.92 -0.90 -4.13
CA ILE A 282 21.41 0.15 -5.03
C ILE A 282 20.35 1.23 -5.30
N SER A 283 19.07 0.85 -5.40
CA SER A 283 17.97 1.83 -5.50
C SER A 283 17.87 2.69 -4.24
N ILE A 284 18.06 2.13 -3.05
CA ILE A 284 18.14 2.91 -1.81
C ILE A 284 19.30 3.89 -1.84
N ASP A 285 20.48 3.43 -2.23
CA ASP A 285 21.69 4.28 -2.26
C ASP A 285 21.61 5.40 -3.29
N LYS A 286 21.13 5.10 -4.50
CA LYS A 286 21.19 6.01 -5.66
C LYS A 286 19.90 6.77 -5.93
N VAL A 287 18.74 6.20 -5.61
CA VAL A 287 17.43 6.76 -5.93
C VAL A 287 16.83 7.42 -4.69
N TYR A 288 16.53 6.66 -3.65
CA TYR A 288 15.82 7.19 -2.47
C TYR A 288 16.69 8.10 -1.59
N LYS A 289 18.01 7.90 -1.58
CA LYS A 289 18.96 8.79 -0.90
C LYS A 289 19.57 9.86 -1.81
N SER A 290 19.03 10.04 -3.01
CA SER A 290 19.39 11.18 -3.86
C SER A 290 19.10 12.50 -3.14
N LYS A 291 19.86 13.53 -3.48
CA LYS A 291 19.71 14.86 -2.88
C LYS A 291 18.30 15.41 -3.11
N GLU A 292 17.79 15.22 -4.32
CA GLU A 292 16.49 15.66 -4.78
C GLU A 292 15.35 15.03 -3.97
N VAL A 293 15.44 13.71 -3.70
CA VAL A 293 14.44 13.01 -2.88
C VAL A 293 14.49 13.46 -1.42
N ILE A 294 15.68 13.57 -0.83
CA ILE A 294 15.83 14.01 0.57
C ILE A 294 15.31 15.44 0.76
N GLU A 295 15.64 16.37 -0.14
CA GLU A 295 15.15 17.76 -0.07
C GLU A 295 13.62 17.83 -0.22
N LYS A 296 13.05 16.99 -1.09
CA LYS A 296 11.61 16.86 -1.26
C LYS A 296 10.94 16.33 0.02
N GLU A 297 11.48 15.29 0.64
CA GLU A 297 10.94 14.71 1.87
C GLU A 297 11.02 15.67 3.06
N LEU A 298 12.14 16.40 3.22
CA LEU A 298 12.29 17.42 4.26
C LEU A 298 11.27 18.56 4.10
N THR A 299 11.01 18.97 2.86
CA THR A 299 9.98 19.97 2.55
C THR A 299 8.60 19.42 2.86
N GLY A 300 8.32 18.18 2.44
CA GLY A 300 7.06 17.49 2.69
C GLY A 300 6.74 17.39 4.18
N TYR A 301 7.73 17.05 5.02
CA TYR A 301 7.55 16.95 6.46
C TYR A 301 7.08 18.27 7.10
N LYS A 302 7.67 19.41 6.68
CA LYS A 302 7.26 20.74 7.15
C LYS A 302 5.86 21.12 6.67
N VAL A 303 5.59 20.87 5.39
CA VAL A 303 4.30 21.14 4.75
C VAL A 303 3.19 20.40 5.49
N LEU A 304 3.34 19.10 5.69
CA LEU A 304 2.31 18.28 6.31
C LEU A 304 2.08 18.65 7.77
N ASN A 305 3.14 18.91 8.55
CA ASN A 305 2.98 19.36 9.93
C ASN A 305 2.22 20.69 10.03
N PHE A 306 2.51 21.64 9.15
CA PHE A 306 1.79 22.91 9.10
C PHE A 306 0.30 22.68 8.78
N LEU A 307 -0.01 21.92 7.73
CA LEU A 307 -1.39 21.67 7.34
C LEU A 307 -2.15 20.90 8.43
N LEU A 308 -1.55 19.85 9.01
CA LEU A 308 -2.14 19.10 10.12
C LEU A 308 -2.46 20.01 11.29
N LYS A 309 -1.52 20.85 11.72
CA LYS A 309 -1.77 21.83 12.79
C LYS A 309 -2.95 22.74 12.45
N THR A 310 -2.90 23.38 11.29
CA THR A 310 -3.94 24.33 10.85
C THR A 310 -5.32 23.69 10.83
N PHE A 311 -5.49 22.59 10.11
CA PHE A 311 -6.82 21.99 9.94
C PHE A 311 -7.30 21.24 11.17
N THR A 312 -6.40 20.60 11.92
CA THR A 312 -6.78 19.95 13.19
C THR A 312 -7.30 20.99 14.17
N SER A 313 -6.57 22.08 14.41
CA SER A 313 -7.02 23.12 15.32
C SER A 313 -8.35 23.74 14.89
N SER A 314 -8.55 24.02 13.60
CA SER A 314 -9.82 24.57 13.11
C SER A 314 -11.00 23.61 13.26
N VAL A 315 -10.80 22.32 12.99
CA VAL A 315 -11.85 21.30 13.19
C VAL A 315 -12.18 21.11 14.68
N ILE A 316 -11.18 21.11 15.56
CA ILE A 316 -11.41 21.01 17.00
C ILE A 316 -12.13 22.25 17.54
N ASN A 317 -11.71 23.46 17.16
CA ASN A 317 -12.40 24.71 17.52
C ASN A 317 -13.86 24.71 17.06
N TRP A 318 -14.12 24.18 15.86
CA TRP A 318 -15.48 24.00 15.33
C TRP A 318 -16.31 23.01 16.12
N ARG A 319 -15.73 21.88 16.53
CA ARG A 319 -16.39 20.90 17.37
C ARG A 319 -16.75 21.47 18.74
N GLU A 320 -15.92 22.37 19.27
CA GLU A 320 -16.10 23.00 20.58
C GLU A 320 -16.91 24.31 20.57
N ASP A 321 -17.44 24.73 19.41
CA ASP A 321 -18.14 26.01 19.25
C ASP A 321 -17.28 27.25 19.61
N LYS A 322 -15.97 27.17 19.35
CA LYS A 322 -14.97 28.23 19.59
C LYS A 322 -14.28 28.70 18.31
N VAL A 323 -15.04 28.79 17.23
CA VAL A 323 -14.54 29.08 15.88
C VAL A 323 -14.08 30.54 15.77
N SER A 324 -12.87 30.76 15.27
CA SER A 324 -12.41 32.08 14.84
C SER A 324 -12.76 32.35 13.38
N ALA A 325 -12.68 33.61 12.94
CA ALA A 325 -12.86 33.94 11.52
C ALA A 325 -11.86 33.21 10.60
N PHE A 326 -10.67 32.89 11.11
CA PHE A 326 -9.72 32.06 10.36
C PHE A 326 -10.16 30.60 10.27
N ASP A 327 -10.69 30.04 11.36
CA ASP A 327 -11.18 28.67 11.37
C ASP A 327 -12.35 28.49 10.40
N GLU A 328 -13.26 29.46 10.29
CA GLU A 328 -14.34 29.44 9.29
C GLU A 328 -13.79 29.31 7.86
N LEU A 329 -12.75 30.10 7.52
CA LEU A 329 -12.10 30.03 6.20
C LEU A 329 -11.34 28.72 5.98
N ALA A 330 -10.71 28.18 7.03
CA ALA A 330 -9.98 26.92 6.96
C ALA A 330 -10.95 25.73 6.75
N LEU A 331 -12.10 25.73 7.42
CA LEU A 331 -13.13 24.70 7.27
C LEU A 331 -13.72 24.67 5.86
N GLU A 332 -13.91 25.83 5.21
CA GLU A 332 -14.37 25.90 3.81
C GLU A 332 -13.36 25.28 2.83
N CYS A 333 -12.09 25.15 3.20
CA CYS A 333 -11.11 24.43 2.39
C CYS A 333 -11.29 22.90 2.49
N ILE A 334 -11.80 22.38 3.61
CA ILE A 334 -11.92 20.94 3.84
C ILE A 334 -13.16 20.41 3.09
N PRO A 335 -13.03 19.33 2.29
CA PRO A 335 -14.18 18.70 1.67
C PRO A 335 -15.19 18.27 2.74
N LYS A 336 -16.48 18.59 2.53
CA LYS A 336 -17.57 18.35 3.50
C LYS A 336 -17.67 16.91 4.00
N GLU A 337 -17.19 15.95 3.22
CA GLU A 337 -17.14 14.53 3.59
C GLU A 337 -16.19 14.21 4.76
N TYR A 338 -15.23 15.08 5.07
CA TYR A 338 -14.34 14.97 6.24
C TYR A 338 -14.81 15.83 7.42
N LEU A 339 -15.94 16.52 7.29
CA LEU A 339 -16.48 17.41 8.32
C LEU A 339 -17.78 16.82 8.87
N ASN A 340 -17.69 16.25 10.07
CA ASN A 340 -18.87 15.80 10.81
C ASN A 340 -18.72 16.18 12.28
N LYS A 341 -19.65 17.01 12.79
CA LYS A 341 -19.64 17.45 14.18
C LYS A 341 -20.20 16.41 15.14
N ASP A 342 -20.96 15.45 14.63
CA ASP A 342 -21.65 14.43 15.42
C ASP A 342 -20.76 13.21 15.72
N THR A 343 -19.57 13.11 15.12
CA THR A 343 -18.61 12.05 15.39
C THR A 343 -17.81 12.31 16.65
N ASP A 344 -17.18 11.26 17.19
CA ASP A 344 -16.26 11.40 18.32
C ASP A 344 -14.97 12.14 17.94
N LEU A 345 -14.18 12.50 18.96
CA LEU A 345 -12.91 13.22 18.77
C LEU A 345 -11.93 12.43 17.89
N TYR A 346 -11.85 11.11 18.06
CA TYR A 346 -10.94 10.26 17.31
C TYR A 346 -11.28 10.29 15.81
N SER A 347 -12.55 10.13 15.46
CA SER A 347 -13.03 10.21 14.09
C SER A 347 -12.69 11.56 13.46
N SER A 348 -12.89 12.68 14.17
CA SER A 348 -12.52 14.00 13.63
C SER A 348 -11.03 14.14 13.37
N LEU A 349 -10.17 13.69 14.29
CA LEU A 349 -8.71 13.72 14.12
C LEU A 349 -8.24 12.80 12.98
N LEU A 350 -8.82 11.61 12.89
CA LEU A 350 -8.54 10.67 11.83
C LEU A 350 -8.99 11.23 10.48
N ASP A 351 -10.18 11.80 10.37
CA ASP A 351 -10.71 12.37 9.12
C ASP A 351 -9.87 13.54 8.64
N VAL A 352 -9.38 14.41 9.54
CA VAL A 352 -8.40 15.45 9.16
C VAL A 352 -7.11 14.82 8.65
N SER A 353 -6.60 13.79 9.32
CA SER A 353 -5.37 13.08 8.89
C SER A 353 -5.53 12.42 7.52
N CYS A 354 -6.67 11.77 7.29
CA CYS A 354 -7.05 11.16 6.01
C CYS A 354 -7.26 12.21 4.91
N PHE A 355 -7.84 13.36 5.26
CA PHE A 355 -7.98 14.48 4.34
C PHE A 355 -6.59 14.98 3.89
N ILE A 356 -5.67 15.22 4.83
CA ILE A 356 -4.29 15.59 4.50
C ILE A 356 -3.58 14.51 3.69
N ALA A 357 -3.79 13.23 4.02
CA ALA A 357 -3.26 12.11 3.25
C ALA A 357 -3.88 11.99 1.84
N SER A 358 -5.07 12.54 1.61
CA SER A 358 -5.71 12.51 0.28
C SER A 358 -5.17 13.57 -0.69
N LEU A 359 -4.39 14.54 -0.19
CA LEU A 359 -3.80 15.57 -1.04
C LEU A 359 -2.75 14.95 -1.98
N THR A 360 -2.51 15.61 -3.11
CA THR A 360 -1.32 15.34 -3.93
C THR A 360 -0.14 16.17 -3.42
N ASP A 361 1.10 15.76 -3.72
CA ASP A 361 2.29 16.55 -3.41
C ASP A 361 2.16 18.03 -3.86
N GLY A 362 1.60 18.24 -5.06
CA GLY A 362 1.38 19.57 -5.61
C GLY A 362 0.36 20.39 -4.83
N LEU A 363 -0.79 19.79 -4.48
CA LEU A 363 -1.83 20.46 -3.71
C LEU A 363 -1.37 20.78 -2.27
N ALA A 364 -0.66 19.84 -1.63
CA ALA A 364 -0.11 20.06 -0.29
C ALA A 364 0.86 21.25 -0.28
N LEU A 365 1.76 21.33 -1.27
CA LEU A 365 2.68 22.47 -1.43
C LEU A 365 1.95 23.78 -1.74
N GLU A 366 0.93 23.72 -2.59
CA GLU A 366 0.13 24.90 -2.94
C GLU A 366 -0.60 25.46 -1.71
N TRP A 367 -1.22 24.59 -0.93
CA TRP A 367 -1.95 24.98 0.28
C TRP A 367 -1.02 25.54 1.34
N TYR A 368 0.14 24.92 1.54
CA TYR A 368 1.16 25.45 2.42
C TYR A 368 1.54 26.88 2.03
N LYS A 369 1.82 27.14 0.74
CA LYS A 369 2.16 28.49 0.26
C LYS A 369 1.05 29.53 0.42
N LYS A 370 -0.21 29.11 0.35
CA LYS A 370 -1.38 30.00 0.49
C LYS A 370 -1.68 30.37 1.94
N LEU A 371 -1.34 29.48 2.87
CA LEU A 371 -1.71 29.57 4.28
C LEU A 371 -0.55 30.02 5.18
N SER A 372 0.70 29.85 4.74
CA SER A 372 1.93 30.17 5.50
C SER A 372 2.28 31.65 5.54
#